data_AF-A0A6N3F841-F1
#
_entry.id   AF-A0A6N3F841-F1
#
_cell.length_a   1.000
_cell.length_b   1.000
_cell.length_c   1.000
_cell.angle_alpha   90.00
_cell.angle_beta   90.00
_cell.angle_gamma   90.00
#
_symmetry.space_group_name_H-M   'P 1'
#
loop_
_entity.id
_entity.type
_entity.pdbx_description
1 polymer ?
#
loop_
_entity_poly.entity_id
_entity_poly.type
_entity_poly.pdbx_seq_one_letter_code
_entity_poly.pdbx_strand_id
1 'polypeptide(L)' 'MDKITHKVRCEQWTSIIKECLASGMPKTTWCREHGISDKSFFYWQRILREEAYLTTLESTLTPAVKRIQLQQLQILLKSK' A
#
# COMPACT_ATOMS: atom_id res chain seq x y z
N MET A 1 -13.62 -14.24 0.91
CA MET A 1 -12.16 -14.52 0.99
C MET A 1 -11.85 -14.79 2.45
N ASP A 2 -11.36 -15.97 2.79
CA ASP A 2 -10.90 -16.26 4.15
C ASP A 2 -9.59 -15.48 4.44
N LYS A 3 -9.37 -15.12 5.71
CA LYS A 3 -8.25 -14.25 6.12
C LYS A 3 -6.88 -14.89 5.86
N ILE A 4 -6.79 -16.22 5.93
CA ILE A 4 -5.55 -16.97 5.70
C ILE A 4 -5.16 -16.90 4.22
N THR A 5 -6.10 -17.18 3.33
CA THR A 5 -5.85 -17.15 1.88
C THR A 5 -5.65 -15.71 1.37
N HIS A 6 -6.19 -14.71 2.06
CA HIS A 6 -5.89 -13.31 1.76
C HIS A 6 -4.41 -12.98 1.98
N LYS A 7 -3.88 -13.28 3.17
CA LYS A 7 -2.47 -13.01 3.52
C LYS A 7 -1.50 -13.68 2.55
N VAL A 8 -1.70 -14.97 2.28
CA VAL A 8 -0.85 -15.75 1.36
C VAL A 8 -0.86 -15.14 -0.05
N ARG A 9 -2.02 -14.70 -0.52
CA ARG A 9 -2.12 -14.03 -1.83
C ARG A 9 -1.42 -12.67 -1.82
N CYS A 10 -1.54 -11.88 -0.77
CA CYS A 10 -0.83 -10.61 -0.66
C CYS A 10 0.70 -10.82 -0.68
N GLU A 11 1.21 -11.82 0.02
CA GLU A 11 2.64 -12.17 0.01
C GLU A 11 3.12 -12.56 -1.40
N GLN A 12 2.38 -13.45 -2.07
CA GLN A 12 2.70 -13.87 -3.44
C GLN A 12 2.72 -12.70 -4.42
N TRP A 13 1.66 -11.88 -4.41
CA TRP A 13 1.56 -10.74 -5.33
C TRP A 13 2.55 -9.63 -5.00
N THR A 14 2.97 -9.51 -3.74
CA THR A 14 4.05 -8.61 -3.36
C THR A 14 5.38 -9.02 -4.00
N SER A 15 5.71 -10.32 -4.03
CA SER A 15 6.94 -10.79 -4.71
C SER A 15 6.90 -10.47 -6.21
N ILE A 16 5.79 -10.85 -6.87
CA ILE A 16 5.55 -10.62 -8.29
C ILE A 16 5.72 -9.13 -8.65
N ILE A 17 5.14 -8.23 -7.85
CA ILE A 17 5.26 -6.78 -8.12
C ILE A 17 6.68 -6.28 -7.87
N LYS A 18 7.37 -6.77 -6.83
CA LYS A 18 8.77 -6.40 -6.56
C LYS A 18 9.70 -6.84 -7.69
N GLU A 19 9.53 -8.05 -8.20
CA GLU A 19 10.28 -8.57 -9.35
C GLU A 19 10.02 -7.75 -10.61
N CYS A 20 8.75 -7.41 -10.87
CA CYS A 20 8.37 -6.51 -11.96
C CYS A 20 9.07 -5.15 -11.86
N LEU A 21 9.08 -4.53 -10.66
CA LEU A 21 9.75 -3.24 -10.44
C LEU A 21 11.27 -3.34 -10.56
N ALA A 22 11.88 -4.43 -10.05
CA ALA A 22 13.30 -4.67 -10.14
C ALA A 22 13.77 -4.92 -11.57
N SER A 23 12.91 -5.47 -12.43
CA SER A 23 13.23 -5.71 -13.85
C SER A 23 13.48 -4.43 -14.64
N GLY A 24 12.96 -3.28 -14.19
CA GLY A 24 12.99 -2.02 -14.94
C GLY A 24 12.16 -2.04 -16.24
N MET A 25 11.49 -3.14 -16.56
CA MET A 25 10.67 -3.28 -17.76
C MET A 25 9.29 -2.63 -17.59
N PRO A 26 8.65 -2.20 -18.69
CA PRO A 26 7.24 -1.82 -18.66
C PRO A 26 6.38 -2.97 -18.13
N LYS A 27 5.44 -2.64 -17.23
CA LYS A 27 4.60 -3.64 -16.52
C LYS A 27 3.87 -4.60 -17.47
N THR A 28 3.34 -4.10 -18.60
CA THR A 28 2.63 -4.92 -19.60
C THR A 28 3.57 -5.89 -20.32
N THR A 29 4.78 -5.47 -20.64
CA THR A 29 5.82 -6.34 -21.22
C THR A 29 6.22 -7.42 -20.22
N TRP A 30 6.49 -7.04 -18.97
CA TRP A 30 6.85 -7.98 -17.92
C TRP A 30 5.75 -9.01 -17.67
N CYS A 31 4.48 -8.57 -17.60
CA CYS A 31 3.33 -9.47 -17.43
C CYS A 31 3.22 -10.47 -18.58
N ARG A 32 3.37 -10.02 -19.84
CA ARG A 32 3.35 -10.90 -21.01
C ARG A 32 4.45 -11.97 -20.97
N GLU A 33 5.67 -11.61 -20.59
CA GLU A 33 6.81 -12.54 -20.52
C GLU A 33 6.67 -13.57 -19.38
N HIS A 34 6.02 -13.17 -18.28
CA HIS A 34 5.84 -14.04 -17.10
C HIS A 34 4.49 -14.77 -17.09
N GLY A 35 3.70 -14.67 -18.18
CA GLY A 35 2.39 -15.33 -18.30
C GLY A 35 1.34 -14.78 -17.32
N ILE A 36 1.50 -13.55 -16.87
CA ILE A 36 0.61 -12.89 -15.92
C ILE A 36 -0.40 -12.03 -16.67
N SER A 37 -1.68 -12.12 -16.28
CA SER A 37 -2.70 -11.24 -16.82
C SER A 37 -2.52 -9.80 -16.31
N ASP A 38 -2.45 -8.85 -17.23
CA ASP A 38 -2.44 -7.41 -16.91
C ASP A 38 -3.56 -7.03 -15.93
N LYS A 39 -4.76 -7.57 -16.15
CA LYS A 39 -5.94 -7.31 -15.29
C LYS A 39 -5.68 -7.75 -13.85
N SER A 40 -5.13 -8.95 -13.65
CA SER A 40 -4.79 -9.46 -12.33
C SER A 40 -3.66 -8.65 -11.68
N PHE A 41 -2.64 -8.30 -12.47
CA PHE A 41 -1.52 -7.50 -11.99
C PHE A 41 -1.97 -6.14 -11.47
N PHE A 42 -2.73 -5.37 -12.25
CA PHE A 42 -3.21 -4.05 -11.83
C PHE A 42 -4.23 -4.13 -10.69
N TYR A 43 -5.05 -5.18 -10.68
CA TYR A 43 -5.96 -5.45 -9.58
C TYR A 43 -5.21 -5.62 -8.26
N TRP A 44 -4.24 -6.55 -8.20
CA TRP A 44 -3.47 -6.82 -6.98
C TRP A 44 -2.55 -5.68 -6.60
N GLN A 45 -1.99 -4.97 -7.57
CA GLN A 45 -1.21 -3.77 -7.29
C GLN A 45 -2.05 -2.68 -6.59
N ARG A 46 -3.32 -2.53 -6.97
CA ARG A 46 -4.23 -1.61 -6.29
C ARG A 46 -4.52 -2.06 -4.86
N ILE A 47 -4.87 -3.34 -4.67
CA ILE A 47 -5.15 -3.92 -3.34
C ILE A 47 -3.96 -3.72 -2.39
N LEU A 48 -2.73 -4.02 -2.84
CA LEU A 48 -1.53 -3.87 -2.01
C LEU A 48 -1.22 -2.41 -1.66
N ARG A 49 -1.54 -1.45 -2.54
CA ARG A 49 -1.43 -0.01 -2.20
C ARG A 49 -2.45 0.41 -1.15
N GLU A 50 -3.69 -0.08 -1.26
CA GLU A 50 -4.74 0.21 -0.29
C GLU A 50 -4.41 -0.37 1.09
N GLU A 51 -3.92 -1.61 1.15
CA GLU A 51 -3.46 -2.22 2.40
C GLU A 51 -2.28 -1.48 3.02
N ALA A 52 -1.29 -1.06 2.22
CA ALA A 52 -0.17 -0.28 2.72
C ALA A 52 -0.62 1.10 3.25
N TYR A 53 -1.59 1.74 2.59
CA TYR A 53 -2.16 3.00 3.05
C TYR A 53 -2.93 2.83 4.36
N LEU A 54 -3.80 1.83 4.46
CA LEU A 54 -4.56 1.53 5.69
C LEU A 54 -3.61 1.16 6.84
N THR A 55 -2.60 0.34 6.59
CA THR A 55 -1.57 -0.02 7.58
C THR A 55 -0.81 1.23 8.05
N THR A 56 -0.46 2.13 7.13
CA THR A 56 0.20 3.40 7.46
C THR A 56 -0.73 4.30 8.26
N LEU A 57 -2.02 4.37 7.91
CA LEU A 57 -3.01 5.14 8.65
C LEU A 57 -3.18 4.60 10.07
N GLU A 58 -3.34 3.29 10.24
CA GLU A 58 -3.42 2.64 11.55
C GLU A 58 -2.14 2.87 12.39
N SER A 59 -0.97 2.79 11.75
CA SER A 59 0.33 3.05 12.39
C SER A 59 0.56 4.54 12.71
N THR A 60 -0.04 5.45 11.94
CA THR A 60 0.05 6.91 12.17
C THR A 60 -1.02 7.41 13.15
N LEU A 61 -2.08 6.65 13.42
CA LEU A 61 -3.05 6.93 14.48
C LEU A 61 -2.49 6.73 15.91
N THR A 62 -1.17 6.59 16.06
CA THR A 62 -0.51 6.68 17.37
C THR A 62 -0.80 8.03 18.05
N PRO A 63 -0.77 8.09 19.40
CA PRO A 63 -1.00 9.33 20.15
C PRO A 63 -0.12 10.52 19.71
N ALA A 64 0.98 10.25 19.02
CA ALA A 64 1.91 11.24 18.49
C ALA A 64 1.26 12.15 17.42
N VAL A 65 0.47 11.62 16.48
CA VAL A 65 -0.18 12.45 15.46
C VAL A 65 -1.34 13.25 16.04
N LYS A 66 -2.11 12.65 16.96
CA LYS A 66 -3.10 13.39 17.77
C LYS A 66 -2.45 14.54 18.54
N ARG A 67 -1.27 14.32 19.12
CA ARG A 67 -0.53 15.34 19.87
C ARG A 67 -0.05 16.48 18.97
N ILE A 68 0.49 16.17 17.78
CA ILE A 68 0.92 17.20 16.81
C ILE A 68 -0.27 18.03 16.32
N GLN A 69 -1.41 17.40 16.03
CA GLN A 69 -2.60 18.09 15.55
C GLN A 69 -3.25 18.95 16.65
N LEU A 70 -3.28 18.46 17.89
CA LEU A 70 -3.73 19.23 19.05
C LEU A 70 -2.79 20.40 19.37
N GLN A 71 -1.46 20.20 19.26
CA GLN A 71 -0.49 21.29 19.44
C GLN A 71 -0.64 22.37 18.36
N GLN A 72 -0.84 21.99 17.09
CA GLN A 72 -1.10 22.95 16.02
C GLN A 72 -2.41 23.73 16.26
N LEU A 73 -3.48 23.05 16.70
CA LEU A 73 -4.74 23.72 17.04
C LEU A 73 -4.60 24.68 18.23
N GLN A 74 -3.82 24.30 19.25
CA GLN A 74 -3.52 25.14 20.41
C GLN A 74 -2.68 26.37 20.04
N ILE A 75 -1.74 26.24 19.10
CA ILE A 75 -0.95 27.37 18.59
C ILE A 75 -1.87 28.34 17.83
N LEU A 76 -2.75 27.82 16.97
CA LEU A 76 -3.69 28.61 16.18
C LEU A 76 -4.69 29.38 17.07
N LEU A 77 -5.15 28.78 18.17
CA LEU A 77 -6.06 29.42 19.13
C LEU A 77 -5.38 30.46 20.04
N LYS A 78 -4.06 30.41 20.19
CA LYS A 78 -3.29 31.39 20.98
C LYS A 78 -2.85 32.63 20.18
N SER A 79 -2.98 32.60 18.86
CA SER A 79 -2.65 33.71 17.96
C SER A 79 -3.87 34.57 17.58
N LYS A 80 -5.00 34.43 18.29
CA LYS A 80 -6.21 35.25 18.15
C LYS A 80 -6.54 35.87 19.49
#